data_AF-A0A7U4DWE9-F1
#
_entry.id   AF-A0A7U4DWE9-F1
#
_cell.length_a   1.000
_cell.length_b   1.000
_cell.length_c   1.000
_cell.angle_alpha   90.00
_cell.angle_beta   90.00
_cell.angle_gamma   90.00
#
_symmetry.space_group_name_H-M   'P 1'
#
loop_
_entity.id
_entity.type
_entity.pdbx_description
1 polymer ?
#
loop_
_entity_poly.entity_id
_entity_poly.type
_entity_poly.pdbx_seq_one_letter_code
_entity_poly.pdbx_strand_id
1 'polypeptide(L)'
;MSTLIQINVTNNSQSLQNFFFFQQPSIYVGGPVVYSNSLLSTPILPSSQGGSVYTFLLNLQYYAGVQQQVTPPQVGQPSGYTSAIQPIGLTPAAGGAATNNSSAMIVNPALGLAPPVPAVGVQPGAFRIVSPTYNPGLTQYNGGSAVQLINGTVILSNFVTVNPSSNLDCQPILKFYVQTGQYTSGTVMNFTSSSANAALCDATGGFTTFNVTYNIDGTWTITPSVSRTVLQTYVNDSAAISATAHNAEIKNEAGTKVISQGYAHNFHSPVTVSELTDHTDIHLHGEYQVGQPGGHFTGRMCIAKTDSSATFK
;
A
#
# COMPACT_ATOMS: atom_id res chain seq x y z
N MET A 1 -0.84 16.59 -6.42
CA MET A 1 -1.84 15.50 -6.46
C MET A 1 -1.50 14.54 -5.34
N SER A 2 -2.46 14.13 -4.51
CA SER A 2 -2.25 13.07 -3.51
C SER A 2 -2.21 11.72 -4.21
N THR A 3 -1.24 10.88 -3.86
CA THR A 3 -1.20 9.49 -4.31
C THR A 3 -2.32 8.70 -3.61
N LEU A 4 -3.03 7.85 -4.34
CA LEU A 4 -4.12 7.03 -3.80
C LEU A 4 -3.76 5.54 -3.84
N ILE A 5 -4.02 4.82 -2.76
CA ILE A 5 -4.19 3.38 -2.79
C ILE A 5 -5.59 3.07 -3.29
N GLN A 6 -5.68 2.27 -4.35
CA GLN A 6 -6.90 1.82 -4.98
C GLN A 6 -6.95 0.30 -4.99
N ILE A 7 -7.99 -0.28 -4.41
CA ILE A 7 -8.22 -1.73 -4.40
C ILE A 7 -9.60 -1.99 -4.99
N ASN A 8 -9.61 -2.55 -6.20
CA ASN A 8 -10.81 -2.93 -6.93
C ASN A 8 -11.15 -4.38 -6.58
N VAL A 9 -12.31 -4.62 -5.99
CA VAL A 9 -12.74 -5.94 -5.51
C VAL A 9 -13.91 -6.46 -6.34
N THR A 10 -13.78 -7.69 -6.79
CA THR A 10 -14.80 -8.43 -7.54
C THR A 10 -15.13 -9.74 -6.81
N ASN A 11 -16.42 -10.05 -6.69
CA ASN A 11 -16.90 -11.30 -6.10
C ASN A 11 -17.30 -12.28 -7.20
N ASN A 12 -16.49 -13.31 -7.45
CA ASN A 12 -16.81 -14.41 -8.38
C ASN A 12 -17.32 -15.67 -7.67
N SER A 13 -17.58 -15.60 -6.35
CA SER A 13 -18.25 -16.69 -5.64
C SER A 13 -19.73 -16.81 -6.05
N GLN A 14 -20.41 -17.82 -5.52
CA GLN A 14 -21.82 -18.08 -5.86
C GLN A 14 -22.82 -17.30 -4.99
N SER A 15 -22.36 -16.61 -3.95
CA SER A 15 -23.21 -15.95 -2.97
C SER A 15 -22.76 -14.52 -2.69
N LEU A 16 -23.68 -13.73 -2.12
CA LEU A 16 -23.35 -12.42 -1.57
C LEU A 16 -22.25 -12.60 -0.51
N GLN A 17 -21.19 -11.81 -0.62
CA GLN A 17 -20.10 -11.78 0.36
C GLN A 17 -19.98 -10.39 0.96
N ASN A 18 -19.70 -10.34 2.26
CA ASN A 18 -19.32 -9.10 2.93
C ASN A 18 -17.81 -9.04 2.96
N PHE A 19 -17.23 -8.00 2.38
CA PHE A 19 -15.80 -7.77 2.36
C PHE A 19 -15.44 -6.70 3.38
N PHE A 20 -14.31 -6.86 4.05
CA PHE A 20 -13.72 -5.83 4.90
C PHE A 20 -12.24 -5.65 4.60
N PHE A 21 -11.78 -4.41 4.82
CA PHE A 21 -10.44 -3.95 4.46
C PHE A 21 -9.67 -3.62 5.72
N PHE A 22 -8.39 -3.98 5.76
CA PHE A 22 -7.52 -3.66 6.90
C PHE A 22 -6.07 -3.52 6.47
N GLN A 23 -5.25 -2.89 7.32
CA GLN A 23 -3.83 -2.70 7.05
C GLN A 23 -3.02 -3.66 7.90
N GLN A 24 -1.85 -4.07 7.40
CA GLN A 24 -0.81 -4.66 8.23
C GLN A 24 -0.53 -3.76 9.45
N PRO A 25 -0.54 -4.32 10.67
CA PRO A 25 -0.13 -3.60 11.87
C PRO A 25 1.23 -2.95 11.69
N SER A 26 1.33 -1.70 12.11
CA SER A 26 2.61 -0.99 12.20
C SER A 26 3.53 -1.66 13.22
N ILE A 27 4.83 -1.45 13.07
CA ILE A 27 5.78 -1.83 14.12
C ILE A 27 5.77 -0.72 15.17
N TYR A 28 5.52 -1.09 16.43
CA TYR A 28 5.42 -0.15 17.54
C TYR A 28 6.58 -0.31 18.51
N VAL A 29 7.12 0.81 18.97
CA VAL A 29 7.98 0.89 20.16
C VAL A 29 7.24 1.73 21.19
N GLY A 30 6.82 1.12 22.30
CA GLY A 30 6.14 1.83 23.40
C GLY A 30 4.71 1.35 23.78
N GLY A 31 4.29 0.13 23.44
CA GLY A 31 3.00 -0.44 23.88
C GLY A 31 2.98 -1.97 23.77
N PRO A 32 2.30 -2.70 24.67
CA PRO A 32 2.45 -4.16 24.77
C PRO A 32 1.58 -4.95 23.80
N VAL A 33 0.44 -4.40 23.36
CA VAL A 33 -0.55 -5.10 22.53
C VAL A 33 -0.98 -4.19 21.38
N VAL A 34 -0.84 -4.71 20.16
CA VAL A 34 -1.26 -4.02 18.94
C VAL A 34 -2.64 -4.51 18.53
N TYR A 35 -3.58 -3.58 18.42
CA TYR A 35 -4.92 -3.80 17.91
C TYR A 35 -5.00 -3.34 16.46
N SER A 36 -5.93 -3.91 15.70
CA SER A 36 -6.21 -3.51 14.32
C SER A 36 -7.70 -3.25 14.18
N ASN A 37 -8.08 -2.24 13.41
CA ASN A 37 -9.48 -2.02 13.04
C ASN A 37 -9.73 -2.45 11.60
N SER A 38 -10.97 -2.86 11.33
CA SER A 38 -11.49 -2.81 9.97
C SER A 38 -11.59 -1.35 9.53
N LEU A 39 -11.06 -1.05 8.36
CA LEU A 39 -11.08 0.29 7.76
C LEU A 39 -12.39 0.58 7.03
N LEU A 40 -13.02 -0.46 6.50
CA LEU A 40 -14.22 -0.37 5.71
C LEU A 40 -14.82 -1.76 5.58
N SER A 41 -16.14 -1.84 5.44
CA SER A 41 -16.80 -3.04 4.98
C SER A 41 -17.88 -2.75 3.96
N THR A 42 -18.14 -3.71 3.07
CA THR A 42 -19.14 -3.58 2.03
C THR A 42 -19.65 -4.95 1.54
N PRO A 43 -20.97 -5.12 1.35
CA PRO A 43 -21.52 -6.29 0.67
C PRO A 43 -21.34 -6.18 -0.85
N ILE A 44 -20.91 -7.26 -1.51
CA ILE A 44 -20.78 -7.34 -2.98
C ILE A 44 -21.46 -8.61 -3.48
N LEU A 45 -22.43 -8.44 -4.40
CA LEU A 45 -23.10 -9.56 -5.09
C LEU A 45 -22.12 -10.31 -6.01
N PRO A 46 -22.37 -11.60 -6.31
CA PRO A 46 -21.65 -12.30 -7.37
C PRO A 46 -21.69 -11.56 -8.71
N SER A 47 -20.57 -11.50 -9.43
CA SER A 47 -20.50 -10.92 -10.78
C SER A 47 -21.49 -11.59 -11.74
N SER A 48 -21.70 -12.91 -11.60
CA SER A 48 -22.67 -13.68 -12.39
C SER A 48 -24.13 -13.30 -12.10
N GLN A 49 -24.40 -12.63 -10.99
CA GLN A 49 -25.71 -12.11 -10.59
C GLN A 49 -25.82 -10.59 -10.78
N GLY A 50 -24.89 -9.97 -11.51
CA GLY A 50 -24.86 -8.53 -11.75
C GLY A 50 -24.13 -7.71 -10.67
N GLY A 51 -23.30 -8.34 -9.85
CA GLY A 51 -22.44 -7.65 -8.89
C GLY A 51 -21.46 -6.67 -9.55
N SER A 52 -21.32 -5.49 -8.97
CA SER A 52 -20.37 -4.48 -9.43
C SER A 52 -18.97 -4.71 -8.86
N VAL A 53 -17.97 -4.12 -9.50
CA VAL A 53 -16.63 -3.97 -8.91
C VAL A 53 -16.69 -2.87 -7.85
N TYR A 54 -16.34 -3.20 -6.61
CA TYR A 54 -16.21 -2.22 -5.54
C TYR A 54 -14.82 -1.63 -5.53
N THR A 55 -14.69 -0.31 -5.37
CA THR A 55 -13.38 0.36 -5.33
C THR A 55 -13.14 0.97 -3.96
N PHE A 56 -12.22 0.38 -3.20
CA PHE A 56 -11.67 0.97 -1.98
C PHE A 56 -10.59 1.99 -2.36
N LEU A 57 -10.69 3.20 -1.81
CA LEU A 57 -9.72 4.27 -2.03
C LEU A 57 -9.24 4.83 -0.69
N LEU A 58 -7.94 5.04 -0.62
CA LEU A 58 -7.27 5.59 0.55
C LEU A 58 -6.18 6.56 0.11
N ASN A 59 -6.09 7.73 0.74
CA ASN A 59 -4.96 8.63 0.54
C ASN A 59 -3.68 7.98 1.06
N LEU A 60 -2.65 7.91 0.23
CA LEU A 60 -1.30 7.49 0.62
C LEU A 60 -0.59 8.64 1.36
N GLN A 61 -1.12 8.94 2.53
CA GLN A 61 -0.62 9.92 3.49
C GLN A 61 -0.52 9.22 4.84
N TYR A 62 0.62 9.36 5.52
CA TYR A 62 0.75 8.87 6.88
C TYR A 62 0.05 9.81 7.83
N TYR A 63 -0.76 9.27 8.73
CA TYR A 63 -1.40 10.03 9.79
C TYR A 63 -1.02 9.43 11.14
N ALA A 64 -0.52 10.29 12.03
CA ALA A 64 -0.57 10.01 13.45
C ALA A 64 -2.02 10.17 13.91
N GLY A 65 -2.53 9.23 14.69
CA GLY A 65 -3.86 9.31 15.26
C GLY A 65 -3.90 8.98 16.73
N VAL A 66 -4.80 9.65 17.43
CA VAL A 66 -5.16 9.36 18.81
C VAL A 66 -6.67 9.26 18.94
N GLN A 67 -7.14 8.45 19.87
CA GLN A 67 -8.57 8.25 20.12
C GLN A 67 -8.83 8.00 21.60
N GLN A 68 -9.93 8.55 22.11
CA GLN A 68 -10.39 8.29 23.46
C GLN A 68 -10.98 6.88 23.56
N GLN A 69 -10.48 6.09 24.51
CA GLN A 69 -11.08 4.81 24.88
C GLN A 69 -12.29 5.06 25.78
N VAL A 70 -13.41 4.37 25.55
CA VAL A 70 -14.52 4.34 26.51
C VAL A 70 -14.51 3.04 27.31
N THR A 71 -14.13 1.95 26.64
CA THR A 71 -13.80 0.66 27.24
C THR A 71 -12.48 0.17 26.65
N PRO A 72 -11.79 -0.76 27.33
CA PRO A 72 -10.63 -1.42 26.75
C PRO A 72 -10.94 -2.01 25.37
N PRO A 73 -10.02 -1.92 24.39
CA PRO A 73 -10.25 -2.46 23.04
C PRO A 73 -10.55 -3.97 23.06
N GLN A 74 -11.66 -4.35 22.42
CA GLN A 74 -12.12 -5.74 22.33
C GLN A 74 -12.57 -6.07 20.90
N VAL A 75 -12.22 -7.27 20.41
CA VAL A 75 -12.58 -7.73 19.06
C VAL A 75 -14.10 -7.66 18.86
N GLY A 76 -14.53 -7.11 17.73
CA GLY A 76 -15.93 -6.90 17.35
C GLY A 76 -16.55 -5.63 17.93
N GLN A 77 -15.86 -4.91 18.81
CA GLN A 77 -16.35 -3.66 19.42
C GLN A 77 -15.70 -2.43 18.78
N PRO A 78 -16.35 -1.25 18.82
CA PRO A 78 -15.71 0.01 18.46
C PRO A 78 -14.43 0.23 19.26
N SER A 79 -13.38 0.70 18.57
CA SER A 79 -12.09 1.00 19.21
C SER A 79 -12.12 2.26 20.10
N GLY A 80 -13.05 3.17 19.84
CA GLY A 80 -13.27 4.40 20.59
C GLY A 80 -14.18 5.37 19.84
N TYR A 81 -14.25 6.62 20.29
CA TYR A 81 -15.17 7.63 19.76
C TYR A 81 -14.45 8.87 19.26
N THR A 82 -14.15 9.80 20.16
CA THR A 82 -13.44 11.05 19.83
C THR A 82 -12.04 10.72 19.32
N SER A 83 -11.72 11.21 18.13
CA SER A 83 -10.42 10.99 17.48
C SER A 83 -9.84 12.29 16.97
N ALA A 84 -8.51 12.36 16.95
CA ALA A 84 -7.75 13.41 16.30
C ALA A 84 -6.65 12.79 15.45
N ILE A 85 -6.38 13.39 14.28
CA ILE A 85 -5.29 12.99 13.39
C ILE A 85 -4.47 14.18 12.94
N GLN A 86 -3.21 13.93 12.61
CA GLN A 86 -2.32 14.88 11.93
C GLN A 86 -1.60 14.18 10.78
N PRO A 87 -1.57 14.76 9.57
CA PRO A 87 -0.65 14.32 8.52
C PRO A 87 0.78 14.42 9.05
N ILE A 88 1.54 13.34 9.00
CA ILE A 88 2.87 13.26 9.60
C ILE A 88 3.89 12.69 8.62
N GLY A 89 5.13 13.17 8.71
CA GLY A 89 6.26 12.61 7.95
C GLY A 89 6.83 11.38 8.65
N LEU A 90 7.56 10.55 7.90
CA LEU A 90 8.36 9.48 8.47
C LEU A 90 9.81 9.94 8.59
N THR A 91 10.46 9.52 9.68
CA THR A 91 11.90 9.74 9.87
C THR A 91 12.67 9.18 8.69
N PRO A 92 13.54 9.96 8.03
CA PRO A 92 14.31 9.48 6.89
C PRO A 92 15.33 8.42 7.32
N ALA A 93 15.88 7.71 6.33
CA ALA A 93 17.12 6.95 6.52
C ALA A 93 18.29 7.90 6.88
N ALA A 94 19.38 7.32 7.40
CA ALA A 94 20.57 8.10 7.75
C ALA A 94 21.05 8.97 6.58
N GLY A 95 21.30 10.25 6.86
CA GLY A 95 21.71 11.23 5.84
C GLY A 95 20.55 11.89 5.06
N GLY A 96 19.31 11.49 5.28
CA GLY A 96 18.15 12.14 4.66
C GLY A 96 17.73 13.45 5.34
N ALA A 97 16.98 14.28 4.62
CA ALA A 97 16.48 15.56 5.12
C ALA A 97 15.48 15.39 6.27
N ALA A 98 15.61 16.22 7.31
CA ALA A 98 14.70 16.20 8.45
C ALA A 98 13.24 16.41 8.02
N THR A 99 12.34 15.60 8.59
CA THR A 99 10.91 15.63 8.33
C THR A 99 10.16 15.98 9.61
N ASN A 100 8.95 16.52 9.48
CA ASN A 100 8.03 16.70 10.61
C ASN A 100 7.45 15.34 11.03
N ASN A 101 8.21 14.59 11.85
CA ASN A 101 7.98 13.20 12.21
C ASN A 101 7.45 13.00 13.65
N SER A 102 7.19 14.06 14.40
CA SER A 102 6.69 13.94 15.77
C SER A 102 5.54 14.88 16.08
N SER A 103 4.52 14.36 16.75
CA SER A 103 3.34 15.13 17.17
C SER A 103 3.07 14.94 18.65
N ALA A 104 2.81 16.03 19.36
CA ALA A 104 2.41 15.99 20.77
C ALA A 104 0.89 15.81 20.88
N MET A 105 0.46 14.92 21.76
CA MET A 105 -0.93 14.71 22.09
C MET A 105 -1.44 15.80 23.04
N ILE A 106 -2.63 16.33 22.74
CA ILE A 106 -3.33 17.35 23.52
C ILE A 106 -4.55 16.67 24.15
N VAL A 107 -4.76 16.85 25.44
CA VAL A 107 -5.90 16.26 26.19
C VAL A 107 -6.74 17.30 26.92
N ASN A 108 -6.30 18.56 26.91
CA ASN A 108 -6.96 19.69 27.57
C ASN A 108 -6.79 20.93 26.67
N PRO A 109 -7.87 21.65 26.29
CA PRO A 109 -9.28 21.46 26.68
C PRO A 109 -9.99 20.30 25.98
N ALA A 110 -9.40 19.72 24.92
CA ALA A 110 -9.98 18.63 24.17
C ALA A 110 -8.90 17.68 23.63
N LEU A 111 -9.30 16.49 23.21
CA LEU A 111 -8.41 15.54 22.54
C LEU A 111 -7.94 16.12 21.19
N GLY A 112 -6.63 16.13 21.00
CA GLY A 112 -6.00 16.68 19.80
C GLY A 112 -4.59 16.16 19.57
N LEU A 113 -4.03 16.53 18.44
CA LEU A 113 -2.62 16.37 18.10
C LEU A 113 -2.10 17.73 17.61
N ALA A 114 -0.99 18.18 18.17
CA ALA A 114 -0.31 19.39 17.72
C ALA A 114 0.22 19.21 16.29
N PRO A 115 0.41 20.30 15.51
CA PRO A 115 1.08 20.20 14.21
C PRO A 115 2.44 19.50 14.34
N PRO A 116 2.78 18.53 13.47
CA PRO A 116 4.02 17.79 13.63
C PRO A 116 5.27 18.65 13.47
N VAL A 117 6.29 18.34 14.26
CA VAL A 117 7.61 18.98 14.27
C VAL A 117 8.71 17.93 14.08
N PRO A 118 9.92 18.32 13.63
CA PRO A 118 11.04 17.39 13.56
C PRO A 118 11.49 16.96 14.96
N ALA A 119 11.74 15.67 15.13
CA ALA A 119 12.29 15.07 16.34
C ALA A 119 13.45 14.14 16.00
N VAL A 120 14.45 14.15 16.90
CA VAL A 120 15.61 13.26 16.85
C VAL A 120 15.37 11.97 17.64
N GLY A 121 16.12 10.92 17.33
CA GLY A 121 16.03 9.64 18.05
C GLY A 121 14.74 8.87 17.80
N VAL A 122 14.02 9.18 16.71
CA VAL A 122 12.95 8.34 16.16
C VAL A 122 13.59 7.39 15.16
N GLN A 123 13.17 6.13 15.12
CA GLN A 123 13.73 5.16 14.17
C GLN A 123 13.37 5.51 12.70
N PRO A 124 14.27 5.25 11.73
CA PRO A 124 13.95 5.43 10.31
C PRO A 124 12.67 4.70 9.90
N GLY A 125 11.85 5.37 9.09
CA GLY A 125 10.55 4.85 8.66
C GLY A 125 9.44 4.99 9.70
N ALA A 126 9.71 5.51 10.91
CA ALA A 126 8.70 5.76 11.93
C ALA A 126 8.38 7.24 12.13
N PHE A 127 7.21 7.49 12.68
CA PHE A 127 6.85 8.76 13.32
C PHE A 127 6.64 8.55 14.82
N ARG A 128 6.59 9.63 15.60
CA ARG A 128 6.43 9.63 17.06
C ARG A 128 5.17 10.37 17.50
N ILE A 129 4.38 9.73 18.36
CA ILE A 129 3.35 10.39 19.16
C ILE A 129 3.91 10.58 20.58
N VAL A 130 3.95 11.82 21.06
CA VAL A 130 4.38 12.14 22.43
C VAL A 130 3.13 12.23 23.30
N SER A 131 3.01 11.34 24.28
CA SER A 131 1.87 11.34 25.20
C SER A 131 2.04 12.42 26.28
N PRO A 132 0.92 12.98 26.79
CA PRO A 132 0.99 13.96 27.86
C PRO A 132 1.43 13.31 29.17
N THR A 133 1.80 14.14 30.14
CA THR A 133 2.09 13.68 31.50
C THR A 133 0.91 12.92 32.10
N TYR A 134 1.21 11.88 32.88
CA TYR A 134 0.18 11.09 33.58
C TYR A 134 -0.77 11.98 34.38
N ASN A 135 -2.07 11.75 34.18
CA ASN A 135 -3.10 12.33 35.01
C ASN A 135 -4.07 11.20 35.41
N PRO A 136 -4.18 10.87 36.71
CA PRO A 136 -5.00 9.77 37.19
C PRO A 136 -6.52 9.99 37.00
N GLY A 137 -6.95 11.23 36.69
CA GLY A 137 -8.33 11.55 36.38
C GLY A 137 -8.68 11.51 34.89
N LEU A 138 -7.71 11.27 33.99
CA LEU A 138 -7.96 11.21 32.55
C LEU A 138 -8.32 9.82 32.05
N THR A 139 -9.16 9.80 31.02
CA THR A 139 -9.54 8.60 30.27
C THR A 139 -8.31 7.95 29.62
N GLN A 140 -8.34 6.63 29.39
CA GLN A 140 -7.33 5.96 28.58
C GLN A 140 -7.44 6.36 27.10
N TYR A 141 -6.33 6.32 26.38
CA TYR A 141 -6.27 6.71 24.98
C TYR A 141 -5.59 5.64 24.14
N ASN A 142 -6.08 5.47 22.92
CA ASN A 142 -5.42 4.74 21.85
C ASN A 142 -4.54 5.70 21.05
N GLY A 143 -3.45 5.18 20.51
CA GLY A 143 -2.55 5.93 19.63
C GLY A 143 -1.89 5.01 18.61
N GLY A 144 -1.70 5.52 17.39
CA GLY A 144 -1.02 4.76 16.36
C GLY A 144 -1.22 5.31 14.96
N SER A 145 -1.14 4.41 13.98
CA SER A 145 -1.34 4.73 12.57
C SER A 145 -2.81 4.92 12.27
N ALA A 146 -3.15 6.08 11.72
CA ALA A 146 -4.49 6.37 11.26
C ALA A 146 -4.56 6.43 9.74
N VAL A 147 -5.78 6.29 9.23
CA VAL A 147 -6.12 6.51 7.83
C VAL A 147 -7.29 7.47 7.74
N GLN A 148 -7.31 8.23 6.64
CA GLN A 148 -8.46 9.04 6.26
C GLN A 148 -9.01 8.49 4.94
N LEU A 149 -10.24 7.99 5.01
CA LEU A 149 -10.99 7.58 3.82
C LEU A 149 -11.37 8.82 2.99
N ILE A 150 -11.63 8.63 1.70
CA ILE A 150 -12.06 9.71 0.78
C ILE A 150 -13.32 10.47 1.23
N ASN A 151 -14.21 9.83 1.99
CA ASN A 151 -15.39 10.47 2.57
C ASN A 151 -15.07 11.33 3.80
N GLY A 152 -13.79 11.48 4.16
CA GLY A 152 -13.32 12.23 5.32
C GLY A 152 -13.35 11.43 6.63
N THR A 153 -13.88 10.20 6.65
CA THR A 153 -13.89 9.36 7.85
C THR A 153 -12.46 9.02 8.27
N VAL A 154 -12.22 9.17 9.57
CA VAL A 154 -10.92 8.93 10.19
C VAL A 154 -11.00 7.67 11.05
N ILE A 155 -10.04 6.78 10.86
CA ILE A 155 -9.99 5.49 11.56
C ILE A 155 -8.56 5.24 11.99
N LEU A 156 -8.34 4.88 13.25
CA LEU A 156 -7.09 4.25 13.66
C LEU A 156 -6.99 2.91 12.94
N SER A 157 -6.08 2.76 11.99
CA SER A 157 -5.93 1.49 11.27
C SER A 157 -5.42 0.39 12.18
N ASN A 158 -4.40 0.72 12.96
CA ASN A 158 -3.86 -0.12 14.01
C ASN A 158 -3.29 0.80 15.09
N PHE A 159 -3.28 0.33 16.32
CA PHE A 159 -2.99 1.17 17.48
C PHE A 159 -2.60 0.34 18.69
N VAL A 160 -2.06 1.03 19.69
CA VAL A 160 -1.83 0.50 21.04
C VAL A 160 -2.54 1.40 22.06
N THR A 161 -2.72 0.91 23.28
CA THR A 161 -3.02 1.78 24.41
C THR A 161 -1.81 2.66 24.70
N VAL A 162 -2.01 3.97 24.73
CA VAL A 162 -0.95 4.96 24.98
C VAL A 162 -0.64 4.99 26.46
N ASN A 163 0.64 4.79 26.78
CA ASN A 163 1.13 5.02 28.13
C ASN A 163 1.36 6.53 28.34
N PRO A 164 1.12 7.06 29.54
CA PRO A 164 1.40 8.45 29.86
C PRO A 164 2.91 8.72 29.94
N SER A 165 3.31 9.98 29.74
CA SER A 165 4.70 10.43 29.85
C SER A 165 5.68 9.59 28.99
N SER A 166 5.25 9.12 27.83
CA SER A 166 6.01 8.22 26.98
C SER A 166 5.99 8.65 25.51
N ASN A 167 6.96 8.14 24.77
CA ASN A 167 6.98 8.22 23.32
C ASN A 167 6.43 6.93 22.74
N LEU A 168 5.50 7.06 21.78
CA LEU A 168 5.03 5.96 20.96
C LEU A 168 5.59 6.15 19.55
N ASP A 169 6.54 5.31 19.17
CA ASP A 169 7.06 5.30 17.80
C ASP A 169 6.29 4.28 16.98
N CYS A 170 5.82 4.70 15.81
CA CYS A 170 5.00 3.91 14.90
C CYS A 170 5.65 3.88 13.52
N GLN A 171 5.98 2.69 13.04
CA GLN A 171 6.48 2.46 11.68
C GLN A 171 5.39 1.81 10.82
N PRO A 172 4.66 2.59 10.01
CA PRO A 172 3.57 2.07 9.19
C PRO A 172 4.06 1.09 8.12
N ILE A 173 3.25 0.07 7.83
CA ILE A 173 3.51 -0.88 6.74
C ILE A 173 2.43 -0.74 5.67
N LEU A 174 2.83 -0.46 4.42
CA LEU A 174 1.93 -0.28 3.29
C LEU A 174 1.51 -1.61 2.67
N LYS A 175 0.92 -2.47 3.49
CA LYS A 175 0.30 -3.73 3.08
C LYS A 175 -1.16 -3.70 3.50
N PHE A 176 -2.04 -3.91 2.54
CA PHE A 176 -3.48 -3.87 2.73
C PHE A 176 -4.08 -5.23 2.46
N TYR A 177 -5.10 -5.58 3.22
CA TYR A 177 -5.75 -6.88 3.15
C TYR A 177 -7.23 -6.70 2.85
N VAL A 178 -7.76 -7.61 2.04
CA VAL A 178 -9.20 -7.78 1.82
C VAL A 178 -9.58 -9.17 2.29
N GLN A 179 -10.64 -9.27 3.10
CA GLN A 179 -11.15 -10.53 3.61
C GLN A 179 -12.67 -10.53 3.63
N THR A 180 -13.29 -11.71 3.53
CA THR A 180 -14.72 -11.89 3.75
C THR A 180 -15.04 -11.97 5.25
N GLY A 181 -16.07 -11.26 5.73
CA GLY A 181 -16.49 -11.28 7.12
C GLY A 181 -17.39 -10.11 7.50
N GLN A 182 -17.64 -9.95 8.80
CA GLN A 182 -18.67 -9.03 9.33
C GLN A 182 -18.10 -7.86 10.16
N TYR A 183 -16.79 -7.63 10.14
CA TYR A 183 -16.22 -6.48 10.84
C TYR A 183 -16.61 -5.17 10.17
N THR A 184 -17.18 -4.26 10.95
CA THR A 184 -17.55 -2.93 10.48
C THR A 184 -16.41 -1.94 10.66
N SER A 185 -16.42 -0.89 9.84
CA SER A 185 -15.46 0.21 9.90
C SER A 185 -15.28 0.75 11.33
N GLY A 186 -14.03 0.84 11.81
CA GLY A 186 -13.68 1.37 13.13
C GLY A 186 -13.81 0.37 14.29
N THR A 187 -14.23 -0.87 14.03
CA THR A 187 -14.26 -1.94 15.03
C THR A 187 -12.97 -2.72 15.07
N VAL A 188 -12.56 -3.12 16.27
CA VAL A 188 -11.37 -3.93 16.50
C VAL A 188 -11.60 -5.30 15.87
N MET A 189 -10.63 -5.76 15.08
CA MET A 189 -10.64 -7.05 14.43
C MET A 189 -9.47 -7.91 14.88
N ASN A 190 -9.63 -9.23 14.79
CA ASN A 190 -8.53 -10.16 14.98
C ASN A 190 -7.67 -10.21 13.72
N PHE A 191 -6.51 -9.54 13.73
CA PHE A 191 -5.60 -9.50 12.59
C PHE A 191 -5.10 -10.90 12.23
N THR A 192 -4.56 -11.64 13.20
CA THR A 192 -3.93 -12.95 12.97
C THR A 192 -4.86 -13.94 12.28
N SER A 193 -6.12 -14.04 12.73
CA SER A 193 -7.09 -14.93 12.08
C SER A 193 -7.54 -14.40 10.73
N SER A 194 -7.74 -13.09 10.61
CA SER A 194 -8.28 -12.49 9.39
C SER A 194 -7.27 -12.47 8.25
N SER A 195 -5.98 -12.29 8.56
CA SER A 195 -4.90 -12.16 7.58
C SER A 195 -4.45 -13.49 6.97
N ALA A 196 -4.72 -14.62 7.63
CA ALA A 196 -4.19 -15.93 7.24
C ALA A 196 -4.57 -16.32 5.80
N ASN A 197 -5.82 -16.04 5.40
CA ASN A 197 -6.36 -16.36 4.08
C ASN A 197 -6.98 -15.12 3.42
N ALA A 198 -6.39 -13.94 3.62
CA ALA A 198 -6.86 -12.69 3.01
C ALA A 198 -6.12 -12.41 1.69
N ALA A 199 -6.74 -11.66 0.79
CA ALA A 199 -6.02 -11.10 -0.36
C ALA A 199 -5.05 -10.01 0.12
N LEU A 200 -3.76 -10.19 -0.16
CA LEU A 200 -2.72 -9.22 0.17
C LEU A 200 -2.44 -8.29 -1.02
N CYS A 201 -2.68 -6.99 -0.81
CA CYS A 201 -2.27 -5.90 -1.67
C CYS A 201 -1.00 -5.26 -1.10
N ASP A 202 0.17 -5.66 -1.62
CA ASP A 202 1.47 -5.18 -1.15
C ASP A 202 1.91 -3.91 -1.91
N ALA A 203 1.73 -2.75 -1.28
CA ALA A 203 2.12 -1.45 -1.83
C ALA A 203 3.56 -1.06 -1.46
N THR A 204 4.31 -1.88 -0.71
CA THR A 204 5.72 -1.59 -0.38
C THR A 204 6.60 -1.56 -1.62
N GLY A 205 6.21 -2.29 -2.68
CA GLY A 205 6.85 -2.23 -3.99
C GLY A 205 6.52 -0.99 -4.81
N GLY A 206 5.65 -0.08 -4.35
CA GLY A 206 5.22 1.12 -5.08
C GLY A 206 3.98 0.91 -5.97
N PHE A 207 3.38 -0.28 -5.96
CA PHE A 207 2.07 -0.46 -6.58
C PHE A 207 1.00 0.25 -5.76
N THR A 208 0.15 1.02 -6.43
CA THR A 208 -0.91 1.77 -5.76
C THR A 208 -2.31 1.35 -6.20
N THR A 209 -2.43 0.51 -7.24
CA THR A 209 -3.71 -0.02 -7.70
C THR A 209 -3.67 -1.55 -7.76
N PHE A 210 -4.67 -2.20 -7.19
CA PHE A 210 -4.78 -3.66 -7.12
C PHE A 210 -6.17 -4.10 -7.58
N ASN A 211 -6.22 -5.08 -8.47
CA ASN A 211 -7.46 -5.79 -8.82
C ASN A 211 -7.49 -7.10 -8.04
N VAL A 212 -8.52 -7.29 -7.21
CA VAL A 212 -8.69 -8.41 -6.29
C VAL A 212 -9.97 -9.13 -6.65
N THR A 213 -9.86 -10.42 -6.92
CA THR A 213 -11.01 -11.29 -7.22
C THR A 213 -11.11 -12.37 -6.16
N TYR A 214 -12.29 -12.49 -5.54
CA TYR A 214 -12.64 -13.63 -4.70
C TYR A 214 -13.26 -14.73 -5.55
N ASN A 215 -12.62 -15.89 -5.61
CA ASN A 215 -12.96 -16.97 -6.52
C ASN A 215 -14.04 -17.91 -5.94
N ILE A 216 -14.61 -18.77 -6.79
CA ILE A 216 -15.66 -19.73 -6.41
C ILE A 216 -15.20 -20.76 -5.37
N ASP A 217 -13.91 -21.09 -5.36
CA ASP A 217 -13.28 -22.04 -4.43
C ASP A 217 -12.83 -21.39 -3.10
N GLY A 218 -13.12 -20.10 -2.91
CA GLY A 218 -12.72 -19.34 -1.73
C GLY A 218 -11.28 -18.82 -1.76
N THR A 219 -10.58 -18.97 -2.89
CA THR A 219 -9.23 -18.42 -3.08
C THR A 219 -9.28 -16.97 -3.59
N TRP A 220 -8.12 -16.32 -3.63
CA TRP A 220 -7.97 -14.95 -4.11
C TRP A 220 -7.07 -14.88 -5.34
N THR A 221 -7.47 -14.08 -6.32
CA THR A 221 -6.60 -13.63 -7.41
C THR A 221 -6.27 -12.16 -7.20
N ILE A 222 -4.98 -11.81 -7.16
CA ILE A 222 -4.53 -10.42 -6.99
C ILE A 222 -3.67 -10.04 -8.19
N THR A 223 -4.06 -9.00 -8.89
CA THR A 223 -3.30 -8.41 -10.00
C THR A 223 -3.00 -6.95 -9.69
N PRO A 224 -1.76 -6.61 -9.27
CA PRO A 224 -1.31 -5.22 -9.21
C PRO A 224 -1.41 -4.61 -10.61
N SER A 225 -1.90 -3.37 -10.71
CA SER A 225 -1.92 -2.66 -11.99
C SER A 225 -0.52 -2.22 -12.39
N VAL A 226 -0.31 -2.04 -13.70
CA VAL A 226 0.97 -1.59 -14.29
C VAL A 226 1.38 -0.16 -13.88
N SER A 227 0.48 0.62 -13.27
CA SER A 227 0.79 1.95 -12.72
C SER A 227 1.43 1.83 -11.34
N ARG A 228 2.77 1.89 -11.31
CA ARG A 228 3.57 2.01 -10.09
C ARG A 228 3.72 3.49 -9.73
N THR A 229 3.27 3.90 -8.55
CA THR A 229 3.66 5.22 -8.03
C THR A 229 4.99 5.06 -7.30
N VAL A 230 6.03 5.75 -7.78
CA VAL A 230 7.27 5.88 -7.01
C VAL A 230 6.96 6.74 -5.80
N LEU A 231 7.03 6.17 -4.60
CA LEU A 231 7.14 6.95 -3.37
C LEU A 231 8.51 7.64 -3.40
N GLN A 232 8.56 8.82 -4.02
CA GLN A 232 9.75 9.65 -4.00
C GLN A 232 9.95 10.15 -2.57
N THR A 233 10.96 9.63 -1.89
CA THR A 233 11.69 10.44 -0.92
C THR A 233 12.20 11.66 -1.69
N TYR A 234 11.94 12.86 -1.17
CA TYR A 234 12.46 14.10 -1.75
C TYR A 234 14.00 14.04 -1.72
N VAL A 235 14.57 13.53 -2.81
CA VAL A 235 15.96 13.75 -3.15
C VAL A 235 15.90 14.70 -4.32
N ASN A 236 16.31 15.95 -4.09
CA ASN A 236 16.77 16.82 -5.16
C ASN A 236 18.08 16.24 -5.68
N ASP A 237 18.00 15.12 -6.38
CA ASP A 237 19.02 14.77 -7.33
C ASP A 237 18.42 13.96 -8.48
N SER A 238 18.92 14.24 -9.65
CA SER A 238 18.33 13.92 -10.94
C SER A 238 18.59 12.43 -11.26
N ALA A 239 17.89 11.53 -10.59
CA ALA A 239 17.84 10.12 -10.96
C ALA A 239 16.44 9.80 -11.49
N ALA A 240 16.23 10.08 -12.78
CA ALA A 240 15.07 9.62 -13.51
C ALA A 240 15.09 8.08 -13.59
N ILE A 241 14.53 7.41 -12.58
CA ILE A 241 14.14 6.01 -12.68
C ILE A 241 12.67 6.00 -13.06
N SER A 242 12.42 6.14 -14.37
CA SER A 242 11.17 5.69 -14.97
C SER A 242 11.13 4.17 -14.78
N ALA A 243 10.40 3.66 -13.79
CA ALA A 243 10.12 2.23 -13.73
C ALA A 243 9.04 1.94 -14.77
N THR A 244 9.46 1.81 -16.02
CA THR A 244 8.57 1.62 -17.15
C THR A 244 8.19 0.15 -17.18
N ALA A 245 6.94 -0.18 -16.83
CA ALA A 245 6.48 -1.57 -16.78
C ALA A 245 6.78 -2.28 -18.11
N HIS A 246 7.37 -3.49 -18.06
CA HIS A 246 7.70 -4.24 -19.26
C HIS A 246 6.42 -4.49 -20.08
N ASN A 247 6.39 -3.95 -21.29
CA ASN A 247 5.26 -4.05 -22.22
C ASN A 247 5.68 -4.71 -23.55
N ALA A 248 6.92 -5.16 -23.66
CA ALA A 248 7.49 -5.83 -24.82
C ALA A 248 8.11 -7.19 -24.44
N GLU A 249 7.86 -8.19 -25.28
CA GLU A 249 8.53 -9.49 -25.27
C GLU A 249 9.41 -9.61 -26.51
N ILE A 250 10.61 -10.14 -26.28
CA ILE A 250 11.54 -10.58 -27.32
C ILE A 250 11.58 -12.10 -27.22
N LYS A 251 11.14 -12.76 -28.27
CA LYS A 251 11.22 -14.21 -28.42
C LYS A 251 12.33 -14.57 -29.39
N ASN A 252 12.82 -15.80 -29.29
CA ASN A 252 13.74 -16.38 -30.27
C ASN A 252 13.16 -16.29 -31.70
N GLU A 253 14.01 -16.58 -32.69
CA GLU A 253 13.72 -16.56 -34.13
C GLU A 253 12.42 -17.31 -34.46
N ALA A 254 12.22 -18.45 -33.80
CA ALA A 254 11.07 -19.33 -33.98
C ALA A 254 9.78 -18.86 -33.28
N GLY A 255 9.84 -17.84 -32.42
CA GLY A 255 8.69 -17.33 -31.66
C GLY A 255 8.17 -18.26 -30.57
N THR A 256 8.94 -19.30 -30.19
CA THR A 256 8.51 -20.36 -29.28
C THR A 256 8.90 -20.11 -27.82
N LYS A 257 9.93 -19.29 -27.58
CA LYS A 257 10.45 -19.00 -26.24
C LYS A 257 10.69 -17.51 -26.07
N VAL A 258 10.20 -16.93 -24.97
CA VAL A 258 10.57 -15.56 -24.54
C VAL A 258 12.00 -15.61 -23.99
N ILE A 259 12.88 -14.82 -24.58
CA ILE A 259 14.30 -14.73 -24.19
C ILE A 259 14.61 -13.44 -23.42
N SER A 260 13.80 -12.39 -23.60
CA SER A 260 13.86 -11.19 -22.77
C SER A 260 12.51 -10.46 -22.77
N GLN A 261 12.26 -9.71 -21.71
CA GLN A 261 11.19 -8.72 -21.62
C GLN A 261 11.81 -7.33 -21.43
N GLY A 262 11.04 -6.28 -21.69
CA GLY A 262 11.47 -4.91 -21.47
C GLY A 262 10.36 -3.93 -21.82
N TYR A 263 10.71 -2.65 -21.94
CA TYR A 263 9.81 -1.58 -22.32
C TYR A 263 10.06 -1.11 -23.75
N ALA A 264 9.01 -1.05 -24.57
CA ALA A 264 9.00 -0.38 -25.85
C ALA A 264 8.00 0.77 -25.83
N HIS A 265 8.43 1.97 -26.25
CA HIS A 265 7.55 3.13 -26.41
C HIS A 265 6.46 2.86 -27.46
N ASN A 266 6.78 2.11 -28.51
CA ASN A 266 5.88 1.72 -29.58
C ASN A 266 6.43 0.50 -30.34
N PHE A 267 5.60 -0.13 -31.19
CA PHE A 267 5.95 -1.32 -31.97
C PHE A 267 6.13 -1.02 -33.48
N HIS A 268 6.38 0.23 -33.88
CA HIS A 268 6.70 0.58 -35.27
C HIS A 268 8.19 0.37 -35.54
N SER A 269 8.57 -0.04 -36.75
CA SER A 269 9.99 -0.20 -37.10
C SER A 269 10.70 1.16 -37.24
N PRO A 270 11.87 1.37 -36.62
CA PRO A 270 12.58 0.47 -35.71
C PRO A 270 12.01 0.48 -34.28
N VAL A 271 11.88 -0.70 -33.67
CA VAL A 271 11.42 -0.86 -32.28
C VAL A 271 12.62 -0.88 -31.37
N THR A 272 12.63 0.00 -30.38
CA THR A 272 13.62 -0.02 -29.30
C THR A 272 12.98 -0.60 -28.05
N VAL A 273 13.58 -1.65 -27.49
CA VAL A 273 13.22 -2.24 -26.22
C VAL A 273 14.30 -1.90 -25.20
N SER A 274 13.96 -1.11 -24.19
CA SER A 274 14.81 -0.74 -23.05
C SER A 274 14.48 -1.56 -21.82
N GLU A 275 15.32 -1.47 -20.79
CA GLU A 275 15.13 -2.17 -19.51
C GLU A 275 15.02 -3.71 -19.70
N LEU A 276 15.92 -4.28 -20.50
CA LEU A 276 15.92 -5.71 -20.79
C LEU A 276 16.09 -6.55 -19.52
N THR A 277 15.23 -7.56 -19.33
CA THR A 277 15.37 -8.55 -18.25
C THR A 277 16.60 -9.43 -18.44
N ASP A 278 16.96 -9.72 -19.68
CA ASP A 278 18.14 -10.50 -20.05
C ASP A 278 18.65 -10.04 -21.42
N HIS A 279 19.93 -9.74 -21.54
CA HIS A 279 20.54 -9.32 -22.79
C HIS A 279 21.44 -10.41 -23.38
N THR A 280 21.72 -11.51 -22.68
CA THR A 280 22.75 -12.48 -23.06
C THR A 280 22.43 -13.24 -24.34
N ASP A 281 21.16 -13.61 -24.50
CA ASP A 281 20.63 -14.35 -25.67
C ASP A 281 20.26 -13.45 -26.87
N ILE A 282 20.43 -12.13 -26.75
CA ILE A 282 20.21 -11.17 -27.84
C ILE A 282 21.55 -10.88 -28.52
N HIS A 283 21.66 -11.13 -29.81
CA HIS A 283 22.87 -10.91 -30.59
C HIS A 283 22.62 -9.84 -31.65
N LEU A 284 23.62 -8.98 -31.87
CA LEU A 284 23.60 -8.02 -32.96
C LEU A 284 23.51 -8.80 -34.29
N HIS A 285 22.64 -8.37 -35.20
CA HIS A 285 22.29 -9.03 -36.46
C HIS A 285 21.52 -10.37 -36.33
N GLY A 286 21.14 -10.79 -35.11
CA GLY A 286 20.20 -11.90 -34.90
C GLY A 286 18.77 -11.50 -35.25
N GLU A 287 17.93 -12.50 -35.56
CA GLU A 287 16.51 -12.32 -35.86
C GLU A 287 15.65 -12.70 -34.65
N TYR A 288 14.63 -11.90 -34.36
CA TYR A 288 13.80 -12.08 -33.17
C TYR A 288 12.35 -11.77 -33.47
N GLN A 289 11.46 -12.41 -32.74
CA GLN A 289 10.04 -12.07 -32.75
C GLN A 289 9.79 -11.05 -31.63
N VAL A 290 9.42 -9.82 -32.00
CA VAL A 290 9.20 -8.71 -31.05
C VAL A 290 7.75 -8.27 -31.07
N GLY A 291 7.12 -8.18 -29.90
CA GLY A 291 5.70 -7.85 -29.79
C GLY A 291 5.25 -7.59 -28.35
N GLN A 292 3.97 -7.23 -28.20
CA GLN A 292 3.34 -7.09 -26.89
C GLN A 292 3.01 -8.47 -26.30
N PRO A 293 3.09 -8.68 -24.97
CA PRO A 293 2.60 -9.89 -24.33
C PRO A 293 1.14 -10.17 -24.71
N GLY A 294 0.86 -11.38 -25.19
CA GLY A 294 -0.48 -11.78 -25.67
C GLY A 294 -0.94 -11.13 -26.98
N GLY A 295 -0.10 -10.31 -27.61
CA GLY A 295 -0.37 -9.62 -28.87
C GLY A 295 0.27 -10.28 -30.10
N HIS A 296 0.25 -9.55 -31.22
CA HIS A 296 0.90 -9.97 -32.47
C HIS A 296 2.42 -9.73 -32.41
N PHE A 297 3.20 -10.70 -32.86
CA PHE A 297 4.67 -10.63 -32.92
C PHE A 297 5.14 -10.43 -34.35
N THR A 298 6.19 -9.63 -34.54
CA THR A 298 6.80 -9.38 -35.85
C THR A 298 8.26 -9.80 -35.83
N GLY A 299 8.69 -10.56 -36.83
CA GLY A 299 10.09 -10.90 -37.04
C GLY A 299 10.91 -9.67 -37.42
N ARG A 300 11.99 -9.40 -36.71
CA ARG A 300 12.85 -8.22 -36.88
C ARG A 300 14.31 -8.55 -36.60
N MET A 301 15.22 -7.84 -37.26
CA MET A 301 16.65 -8.01 -37.02
C MET A 301 17.13 -7.04 -35.94
N CYS A 302 17.95 -7.51 -34.99
CA CYS A 302 18.62 -6.65 -34.02
C CYS A 302 19.71 -5.82 -34.71
N ILE A 303 19.54 -4.49 -34.73
CA ILE A 303 20.45 -3.55 -35.39
C ILE A 303 21.31 -2.73 -34.43
N ALA A 304 20.97 -2.74 -33.13
CA ALA A 304 21.77 -2.14 -32.07
C ALA A 304 21.49 -2.83 -30.74
N LYS A 305 22.51 -2.98 -29.89
CA LYS A 305 22.40 -3.60 -28.56
C LYS A 305 23.33 -2.91 -27.56
N THR A 306 22.84 -2.76 -26.33
CA THR A 306 23.58 -2.39 -25.12
C THR A 306 23.21 -3.38 -24.00
N ASP A 307 23.80 -3.24 -22.82
CA ASP A 307 23.49 -4.12 -21.67
C ASP A 307 22.04 -3.98 -21.17
N SER A 308 21.38 -2.87 -21.48
CA SER A 308 20.03 -2.57 -21.00
C SER A 308 19.01 -2.28 -22.11
N SER A 309 19.40 -2.31 -23.39
CA SER A 309 18.49 -2.07 -24.50
C SER A 309 18.90 -2.76 -25.80
N ALA A 310 17.92 -3.05 -26.65
CA ALA A 310 18.12 -3.56 -28.01
C ALA A 310 17.14 -2.89 -28.99
N THR A 311 17.61 -2.61 -30.21
CA THR A 311 16.83 -2.00 -31.29
C THR A 311 16.65 -2.98 -32.44
N PHE A 312 15.43 -3.12 -32.93
CA PHE A 312 15.03 -4.10 -33.93
C PHE A 312 14.39 -3.41 -35.13
N LYS A 313 14.84 -3.73 -36.34
CA LYS A 313 14.30 -3.17 -37.58
C LYS A 313 13.61 -4.24 -38.42
#